data_AF-A0A929A1J7-F1
#
_entry.id   AF-A0A929A1J7-F1
#
_cell.length_a   1.000
_cell.length_b   1.000
_cell.length_c   1.000
_cell.angle_alpha   90.00
_cell.angle_beta   90.00
_cell.angle_gamma   90.00
#
_symmetry.space_group_name_H-M   'P 1'
#
loop_
_entity.id
_entity.type
_entity.pdbx_description
1 polymer ?
#
loop_
_entity_poly.entity_id
_entity_poly.type
_entity_poly.pdbx_seq_one_letter_code
_entity_poly.pdbx_strand_id
1 'polypeptide(L)'
;MITLTTDEIETYRAQFADNSAVLRTLDVIEDCEGNLEDAAIDLALKVGQEPTESERWLEGFAKRWRVQLCQLHLRRHVQEGRMGDAMSVLVEMTNLPISLAIALLIYAQKTGLEEFCQPLNEKL
;
A
#
# COMPACT_ATOMS: atom_id res chain seq x y z
N MET A 1 -11.27 -6.38 -5.39
CA MET A 1 -11.50 -4.93 -5.32
C MET A 1 -11.51 -4.53 -3.85
N ILE A 2 -10.62 -3.62 -3.44
CA ILE A 2 -10.49 -3.18 -2.04
C ILE A 2 -11.02 -1.76 -1.99
N THR A 3 -12.04 -1.54 -1.17
CA THR A 3 -12.62 -0.23 -0.92
C THR A 3 -12.44 0.09 0.56
N LEU A 4 -11.85 1.26 0.85
CA LEU A 4 -11.70 1.77 2.21
C LEU A 4 -12.95 2.56 2.58
N THR A 5 -13.41 2.42 3.82
CA THR A 5 -14.44 3.33 4.35
C THR A 5 -13.81 4.66 4.76
N THR A 6 -14.64 5.70 4.89
CA THR A 6 -14.22 6.99 5.44
C THR A 6 -13.56 6.83 6.82
N ASP A 7 -14.12 5.98 7.70
CA ASP A 7 -13.55 5.73 9.03
C ASP A 7 -12.15 5.08 8.96
N GLU A 8 -11.93 4.20 7.99
CA GLU A 8 -10.61 3.61 7.76
C GLU A 8 -9.61 4.64 7.25
N ILE A 9 -10.02 5.51 6.32
CA ILE A 9 -9.20 6.61 5.80
C ILE A 9 -8.82 7.57 6.93
N GLU A 10 -9.77 7.97 7.77
CA GLU A 10 -9.52 8.81 8.95
C GLU A 10 -8.57 8.15 9.95
N THR A 11 -8.70 6.84 10.14
CA THR A 11 -7.78 6.07 10.98
C THR A 11 -6.35 6.10 10.43
N TYR A 12 -6.18 5.99 9.11
CA TYR A 12 -4.86 6.16 8.48
C TYR A 12 -4.38 7.61 8.58
N ARG A 13 -5.23 8.62 8.36
CA ARG A 13 -4.85 10.03 8.51
C ARG A 13 -4.29 10.31 9.90
N ALA A 14 -4.92 9.79 10.95
CA ALA A 14 -4.43 9.91 12.32
C ALA A 14 -3.05 9.25 12.52
N GLN A 15 -2.81 8.08 11.93
CA GLN A 15 -1.51 7.39 12.02
C GLN A 15 -0.38 8.11 11.26
N PHE A 16 -0.73 8.90 10.23
CA PHE A 16 0.22 9.58 9.35
C PHE A 16 0.11 11.11 9.44
N ALA A 17 -0.34 11.65 10.58
CA ALA A 17 -0.62 13.08 10.75
C ALA A 17 0.57 13.99 10.40
N ASP A 18 1.80 13.53 10.63
CA ASP A 18 3.03 14.28 10.35
C ASP A 18 3.59 14.06 8.93
N ASN A 19 2.92 13.24 8.09
CA ASN A 19 3.38 12.91 6.74
C ASN A 19 2.43 13.46 5.66
N SER A 20 2.68 14.70 5.24
CA SER A 20 1.88 15.40 4.23
C SER A 20 1.83 14.72 2.85
N ALA A 21 2.81 13.87 2.51
CA ALA A 21 2.79 13.11 1.26
C ALA A 21 1.83 11.91 1.36
N VAL A 22 1.76 11.27 2.52
CA VAL A 22 0.76 10.21 2.79
C VAL A 22 -0.64 10.79 2.88
N LEU A 23 -0.83 11.91 3.59
CA LEU A 23 -2.15 12.57 3.69
C LEU A 23 -2.71 12.91 2.30
N ARG A 24 -1.92 13.51 1.41
CA ARG A 24 -2.33 13.78 0.02
C ARG A 24 -2.70 12.52 -0.76
N THR A 25 -2.09 11.38 -0.42
CA THR A 25 -2.42 10.11 -1.06
C THR A 25 -3.74 9.56 -0.54
N LEU A 26 -4.00 9.69 0.76
CA LEU A 26 -5.28 9.35 1.37
C LEU A 26 -6.42 10.23 0.81
N ASP A 27 -6.16 11.50 0.50
CA ASP A 27 -7.11 12.37 -0.19
C ASP A 27 -7.47 11.83 -1.58
N VAL A 28 -6.48 11.38 -2.35
CA VAL A 28 -6.74 10.74 -3.66
C VAL A 28 -7.55 9.45 -3.51
N ILE A 29 -7.30 8.67 -2.46
CA ILE A 29 -8.08 7.46 -2.20
C ILE A 29 -9.53 7.82 -1.86
N GLU A 30 -9.76 8.86 -1.06
CA GLU A 30 -11.10 9.35 -0.75
C GLU A 30 -11.83 9.90 -1.99
N ASP A 31 -11.13 10.67 -2.84
CA ASP A 31 -11.66 11.19 -4.11
C ASP A 31 -12.06 10.07 -5.07
N CYS A 32 -11.39 8.91 -5.00
CA CYS A 32 -11.74 7.69 -5.72
C CYS A 32 -12.80 6.84 -4.98
N GLU A 33 -13.63 7.46 -4.13
CA GLU A 33 -14.69 6.79 -3.34
C GLU A 33 -14.16 5.64 -2.46
N GLY A 34 -12.91 5.77 -2.01
CA GLY A 34 -12.21 4.73 -1.24
C GLY A 34 -11.70 3.56 -2.09
N ASN A 35 -11.94 3.53 -3.41
CA ASN A 35 -11.44 2.47 -4.28
C ASN A 35 -9.91 2.54 -4.41
N LEU A 36 -9.24 1.59 -3.78
CA LEU A 36 -7.78 1.56 -3.72
C LEU A 36 -7.13 1.28 -5.07
N GLU A 37 -7.79 0.50 -5.94
CA GLU A 37 -7.27 0.17 -7.28
C GLU A 37 -7.24 1.43 -8.16
N ASP A 38 -8.37 2.12 -8.24
CA ASP A 38 -8.52 3.35 -9.05
C ASP A 38 -7.57 4.44 -8.54
N ALA A 39 -7.52 4.63 -7.21
CA ALA A 39 -6.59 5.57 -6.60
C ALA A 39 -5.13 5.22 -6.92
N ALA A 40 -4.75 3.94 -6.87
CA ALA A 40 -3.39 3.51 -7.16
C ALA A 40 -3.01 3.76 -8.62
N ILE A 41 -3.94 3.55 -9.57
CA ILE A 41 -3.76 3.89 -10.98
C ILE A 41 -3.54 5.39 -11.16
N ASP A 42 -4.38 6.22 -10.53
CA ASP A 42 -4.25 7.69 -10.57
C ASP A 42 -2.90 8.16 -9.99
N LEU A 43 -2.46 7.58 -8.88
CA LEU A 43 -1.17 7.89 -8.27
C LEU A 43 -0.01 7.44 -9.15
N ALA A 44 -0.12 6.30 -9.83
CA ALA A 44 0.88 5.78 -10.75
C ALA A 44 1.08 6.73 -11.94
N LEU A 45 -0.02 7.19 -12.55
CA LEU A 45 0.01 8.17 -13.63
C LEU A 45 0.66 9.48 -13.19
N LYS A 46 0.34 9.97 -11.98
CA LYS A 46 0.95 11.19 -11.40
C LYS A 46 2.47 11.10 -11.20
N VAL A 47 3.01 9.90 -11.06
CA VAL A 47 4.47 9.67 -10.94
C VAL A 47 5.12 9.16 -12.23
N GLY A 48 4.41 9.25 -13.36
CA GLY A 48 4.93 8.90 -14.68
C GLY A 48 5.01 7.40 -14.96
N GLN A 49 4.31 6.57 -14.19
CA GLN A 49 4.09 5.17 -14.56
C GLN A 49 2.91 5.07 -15.52
N GLU A 50 2.94 4.05 -16.37
CA GLU A 50 1.87 3.76 -17.33
C GLU A 50 1.25 2.39 -16.99
N PRO A 51 0.17 2.38 -16.18
CA PRO A 51 -0.64 1.18 -15.98
C PRO A 51 -1.15 0.64 -17.32
N THR A 52 -0.74 -0.56 -17.69
CA THR A 52 -1.11 -1.19 -18.97
C THR A 52 -2.46 -1.90 -18.93
N GLU A 53 -3.01 -2.11 -17.73
CA GLU A 53 -4.28 -2.78 -17.45
C GLU A 53 -5.03 -1.96 -16.41
N SER A 54 -6.35 -1.83 -16.55
CA SER A 54 -7.20 -1.13 -15.59
C SER A 54 -7.65 -2.03 -14.43
N GLU A 55 -7.65 -3.33 -14.63
CA GLU A 55 -8.04 -4.30 -13.60
C GLU A 55 -6.80 -4.98 -13.01
N ARG A 56 -6.80 -5.16 -11.68
CA ARG A 56 -5.76 -5.92 -10.94
C ARG A 56 -4.34 -5.37 -11.12
N TRP A 57 -4.19 -4.13 -11.57
CA TRP A 57 -2.90 -3.47 -11.69
C TRP A 57 -2.20 -3.39 -10.33
N LEU A 58 -2.90 -3.00 -9.27
CA LEU A 58 -2.36 -2.90 -7.93
C LEU A 58 -1.95 -4.27 -7.37
N GLU A 59 -2.73 -5.32 -7.63
CA GLU A 59 -2.32 -6.69 -7.30
C GLU A 59 -1.03 -7.07 -8.02
N GLY A 60 -0.95 -6.82 -9.33
CA GLY A 60 0.23 -7.09 -10.14
C GLY A 60 1.45 -6.28 -9.66
N PHE A 61 1.25 -5.01 -9.33
CA PHE A 61 2.24 -4.13 -8.73
C PHE A 61 2.72 -4.68 -7.39
N ALA A 62 1.80 -5.11 -6.52
CA ALA A 62 2.15 -5.66 -5.22
C ALA A 62 2.97 -6.95 -5.33
N LYS A 63 2.63 -7.82 -6.28
CA LYS A 63 3.39 -9.04 -6.55
C LYS A 63 4.87 -8.77 -6.87
N ARG A 64 5.20 -7.64 -7.52
CA ARG A 64 6.58 -7.25 -7.84
C ARG A 64 7.40 -6.90 -6.60
N TRP A 65 6.73 -6.43 -5.55
CA TRP A 65 7.33 -6.05 -4.27
C TRP A 65 7.15 -7.11 -3.18
N ARG A 66 6.72 -8.32 -3.54
CA ARG A 66 6.40 -9.37 -2.58
C ARG A 66 7.57 -9.68 -1.64
N VAL A 67 8.81 -9.74 -2.15
CA VAL A 67 9.98 -10.07 -1.32
C VAL A 67 10.18 -9.04 -0.21
N GLN A 68 9.96 -7.75 -0.51
CA GLN A 68 10.10 -6.64 0.45
C GLN A 68 8.92 -6.61 1.42
N LEU A 69 7.69 -6.75 0.93
CA LEU A 69 6.49 -6.81 1.77
C LEU A 69 6.46 -8.02 2.72
N CYS A 70 7.14 -9.11 2.33
CA CYS A 70 7.21 -10.32 3.12
C CYS A 70 8.40 -10.37 4.08
N GLN A 71 9.20 -9.31 4.17
CA GLN A 71 10.27 -9.21 5.18
C GLN A 71 9.67 -9.23 6.60
N LEU A 72 10.29 -10.00 7.49
CA LEU A 72 9.79 -10.24 8.85
C LEU A 72 9.52 -8.94 9.63
N HIS A 73 10.40 -7.95 9.49
CA HIS A 73 10.26 -6.67 10.19
C HIS A 73 9.03 -5.89 9.70
N LEU A 74 8.88 -5.72 8.38
CA LEU A 74 7.74 -5.04 7.80
C LEU A 74 6.43 -5.75 8.16
N ARG A 75 6.38 -7.08 8.04
CA ARG A 75 5.18 -7.86 8.36
C ARG A 75 4.72 -7.64 9.80
N ARG A 76 5.66 -7.63 10.75
CA ARG A 76 5.37 -7.40 12.16
C ARG A 76 4.77 -6.02 12.41
N HIS A 77 5.34 -4.97 11.82
CA HIS A 77 4.80 -3.63 11.95
C HIS A 77 3.36 -3.52 11.43
N VAL A 78 3.07 -4.11 10.27
CA VAL A 78 1.72 -4.11 9.70
C VAL A 78 0.74 -4.91 10.57
N GLN A 79 1.15 -6.08 11.08
CA GLN A 79 0.32 -6.91 11.97
C GLN A 79 0.00 -6.23 13.30
N GLU A 80 0.92 -5.42 13.82
CA GLU A 80 0.74 -4.64 15.05
C GLU A 80 0.03 -3.30 14.81
N GLY A 81 -0.40 -3.01 13.56
CA GLY A 81 -1.05 -1.74 13.21
C GLY A 81 -0.12 -0.53 13.22
N ARG A 82 1.20 -0.73 13.23
CA ARG A 82 2.23 0.32 13.22
C ARG A 82 2.57 0.73 11.79
N MET A 83 1.60 1.31 11.08
CA MET A 83 1.75 1.61 9.65
C MET A 83 2.83 2.65 9.35
N GLY A 84 3.08 3.60 10.26
CA GLY A 84 4.19 4.57 10.15
C GLY A 84 5.57 3.91 10.11
N ASP A 85 5.80 2.95 11.00
CA ASP A 85 7.05 2.16 11.03
C ASP A 85 7.16 1.28 9.77
N ALA A 86 6.07 0.61 9.39
CA ALA A 86 6.03 -0.21 8.19
C ALA A 86 6.36 0.60 6.92
N MET A 87 5.86 1.84 6.85
CA MET A 87 6.13 2.77 5.77
C MET A 87 7.60 3.19 5.72
N SER A 88 8.17 3.52 6.87
CA SER A 88 9.60 3.88 6.97
C SER A 88 10.48 2.74 6.46
N VAL A 89 10.22 1.52 6.94
CA VAL A 89 10.94 0.31 6.49
C VAL A 89 10.74 0.06 5.00
N LEU A 90 9.52 0.19 4.47
CA LEU A 90 9.26 -0.04 3.05
C LEU A 90 10.00 0.96 2.16
N VAL A 91 9.97 2.25 2.51
CA VAL A 91 10.64 3.31 1.74
C VAL A 91 12.16 3.23 1.88
N GLU A 92 12.71 2.72 2.99
CA GLU A 92 14.15 2.48 3.11
C GLU A 92 14.62 1.29 2.26
N MET A 93 13.80 0.23 2.18
CA MET A 93 14.13 -0.97 1.40
C MET A 93 13.86 -0.83 -0.10
N THR A 94 13.14 0.21 -0.51
CA THR A 94 12.69 0.41 -1.89
C THR A 94 13.00 1.83 -2.36
N ASN A 95 12.93 2.08 -3.68
CA ASN A 95 12.95 3.45 -4.21
C ASN A 95 11.54 3.87 -4.65
N LEU A 96 10.50 3.37 -3.97
CA LEU A 96 9.13 3.68 -4.31
C LEU A 96 8.78 5.12 -3.94
N PRO A 97 8.04 5.84 -4.81
CA PRO A 97 7.36 7.05 -4.40
C PRO A 97 6.43 6.78 -3.22
N ILE A 98 6.40 7.70 -2.25
CA ILE A 98 5.58 7.60 -1.02
C ILE A 98 4.11 7.27 -1.35
N SER A 99 3.56 7.87 -2.41
CA SER A 99 2.19 7.62 -2.85
C SER A 99 1.90 6.17 -3.20
N LEU A 100 2.82 5.50 -3.89
CA LEU A 100 2.66 4.09 -4.26
C LEU A 100 3.01 3.15 -3.11
N ALA A 101 3.97 3.53 -2.26
CA ALA A 101 4.34 2.74 -1.09
C ALA A 101 3.19 2.65 -0.07
N ILE A 102 2.44 3.73 0.19
CA ILE A 102 1.29 3.67 1.09
C ILE A 102 0.14 2.85 0.51
N ALA A 103 -0.21 3.05 -0.77
CA ALA A 103 -1.25 2.26 -1.43
C ALA A 103 -0.92 0.76 -1.37
N LEU A 104 0.37 0.43 -1.54
CA LEU A 104 0.87 -0.92 -1.44
C LEU A 104 0.77 -1.52 -0.03
N LEU A 105 1.10 -0.74 1.01
CA LEU A 105 0.97 -1.20 2.40
C LEU A 105 -0.47 -1.42 2.81
N ILE A 106 -1.38 -0.50 2.44
CA ILE A 106 -2.81 -0.66 2.69
C ILE A 106 -3.32 -1.92 1.97
N TYR A 107 -2.93 -2.13 0.71
CA TYR A 107 -3.28 -3.33 -0.03
C TYR A 107 -2.83 -4.60 0.71
N ALA A 108 -1.56 -4.65 1.15
CA ALA A 108 -1.00 -5.80 1.85
C ALA A 108 -1.68 -6.05 3.21
N GLN A 109 -2.04 -4.99 3.93
CA GLN A 109 -2.78 -5.09 5.19
C GLN A 109 -4.19 -5.63 4.96
N LYS A 110 -4.91 -5.08 3.97
CA LYS A 110 -6.32 -5.43 3.67
C LYS A 110 -6.46 -6.81 3.05
N THR A 111 -5.45 -7.29 2.32
CA THR A 111 -5.43 -8.66 1.75
C THR A 111 -4.92 -9.72 2.72
N GLY A 112 -4.33 -9.32 3.85
CA GLY A 112 -3.71 -10.25 4.78
C GLY A 112 -2.31 -10.67 4.32
N LEU A 113 -1.29 -10.21 5.06
CA LEU A 113 0.12 -10.53 4.79
C LEU A 113 0.48 -12.02 4.91
N GLU A 114 -0.34 -12.83 5.57
CA GLU A 114 -0.08 -14.27 5.66
C GLU A 114 -0.35 -14.96 4.33
N GLU A 115 -1.57 -14.82 3.81
CA GLU A 115 -1.97 -15.35 2.50
C GLU A 115 -1.12 -14.75 1.37
N PHE A 116 -0.85 -13.45 1.42
CA PHE A 116 -0.05 -12.78 0.40
C PHE A 116 1.40 -13.32 0.31
N CYS A 117 1.98 -13.72 1.45
CA CYS A 117 3.36 -14.19 1.55
C CYS A 117 3.50 -15.72 1.46
N GLN A 118 2.43 -16.48 1.65
CA GLN A 118 2.48 -17.95 1.65
C GLN A 118 3.18 -18.55 0.41
N PRO A 119 2.92 -18.12 -0.84
CA PRO A 119 3.59 -18.69 -2.02
C PRO A 119 5.10 -18.46 -2.06
N LEU A 120 5.61 -17.46 -1.34
CA LEU A 120 7.04 -17.23 -1.19
C LEU A 120 7.62 -18.14 -0.10
N ASN A 121 6.90 -18.32 1.00
CA ASN A 121 7.32 -19.16 2.13
C ASN A 121 7.39 -20.65 1.74
N GLU A 122 6.55 -21.10 0.81
CA GLU A 122 6.55 -22.47 0.27
C GLU A 122 7.74 -22.76 -0.67
N LYS A 123 8.43 -21.73 -1.13
CA LYS A 123 9.58 -21.82 -2.06
C LYS A 123 10.94 -21.62 -1.40
N LEU A 124 10.98 -21.51 -0.07
CA LEU A 124 12.20 -21.40 0.74
C LEU A 124 12.56 -22.73 1.38
#